data_AF-A0A519MFR9-F1
#
_entry.id   AF-A0A519MFR9-F1
#
_cell.length_a   1.000
_cell.length_b   1.000
_cell.length_c   1.000
_cell.angle_alpha   90.00
_cell.angle_beta   90.00
_cell.angle_gamma   90.00
#
_symmetry.space_group_name_H-M   'P 1'
#
loop_
_entity.id
_entity.type
_entity.pdbx_description
1 polymer ?
#
loop_
_entity_poly.entity_id
_entity_poly.type
_entity_poly.pdbx_seq_one_letter_code
_entity_poly.pdbx_strand_id
1 'polypeptide(L)'
;NILAPQHQNRLGVISFFIDGLHFNLGVKMLNDKFGIQTRGGCSCAGTYGHYLLHVDEEKSNQLTCKITAGDLMEKPGWIRMSIHPTTTNDEIQYVCESIRAMAQNHTDWALDYKYNPLSNEFIHTDAKPGSHDMVKQWFVL
;
A
#
# COMPACT_ATOMS: atom_id res chain seq x y z
N ASN A 1 -9.85 -7.79 -0.33
CA ASN A 1 -10.51 -7.87 0.99
C ASN A 1 -10.62 -6.49 1.64
N ILE A 2 -11.83 -6.01 1.94
CA ILE A 2 -12.06 -4.73 2.64
C ILE A 2 -12.06 -4.97 4.15
N LEU A 3 -11.40 -4.11 4.93
CA LEU A 3 -11.41 -4.18 6.39
C LEU A 3 -12.73 -3.66 6.95
N ALA A 4 -13.30 -4.43 7.89
CA ALA A 4 -14.57 -4.19 8.54
C ALA A 4 -15.75 -4.00 7.55
N PRO A 5 -15.98 -4.96 6.63
CA PRO A 5 -16.93 -4.82 5.53
C PRO A 5 -18.40 -4.76 6.00
N GLN A 6 -18.69 -5.21 7.21
CA GLN A 6 -20.02 -5.14 7.82
C GLN A 6 -20.50 -3.69 8.07
N HIS A 7 -19.58 -2.73 8.18
CA HIS A 7 -19.94 -1.33 8.41
C HIS A 7 -20.11 -0.61 7.07
N GLN A 8 -21.35 -0.52 6.59
CA GLN A 8 -21.67 0.16 5.33
C GLN A 8 -21.90 1.67 5.51
N ASN A 9 -22.44 2.09 6.66
CA ASN A 9 -22.50 3.51 7.03
C ASN A 9 -21.17 3.90 7.71
N ARG A 10 -20.24 4.44 6.92
CA ARG A 10 -18.89 4.79 7.36
C ARG A 10 -18.43 6.07 6.70
N LEU A 11 -17.44 6.72 7.33
CA LEU A 11 -16.67 7.77 6.66
C LEU A 11 -16.04 7.21 5.38
N GLY A 12 -15.80 8.07 4.40
CA GLY A 12 -15.14 7.75 3.13
C GLY A 12 -13.68 7.34 3.25
N VAL A 13 -13.26 6.73 4.37
CA VAL A 13 -11.93 6.19 4.61
C VAL A 13 -12.03 4.66 4.58
N ILE A 14 -11.52 4.08 3.50
CA ILE A 14 -11.59 2.65 3.21
C ILE A 14 -10.19 2.06 3.30
N SER A 15 -10.06 0.99 4.09
CA SER A 15 -8.84 0.19 4.17
C SER A 15 -9.09 -1.17 3.52
N PHE A 16 -8.15 -1.65 2.74
CA PHE A 16 -8.23 -2.95 2.08
C PHE A 16 -6.84 -3.56 1.86
N PHE A 17 -6.82 -4.88 1.64
CA PHE A 17 -5.65 -5.63 1.20
C PHE A 17 -6.01 -6.57 0.06
N ILE A 18 -5.00 -6.99 -0.69
CA ILE A 18 -5.10 -7.94 -1.80
C ILE A 18 -4.15 -9.08 -1.48
N ASP A 19 -4.65 -10.31 -1.57
CA ASP A 19 -3.87 -11.50 -1.22
C ASP A 19 -2.70 -11.63 -2.20
N GLY A 20 -1.49 -11.87 -1.67
CA GLY A 20 -0.27 -11.93 -2.48
C GLY A 20 0.27 -10.58 -2.96
N LEU A 21 -0.27 -9.45 -2.50
CA LEU A 21 0.23 -8.11 -2.83
C LEU A 21 0.68 -7.37 -1.56
N HIS A 22 1.98 -7.05 -1.50
CA HIS A 22 2.50 -6.20 -0.43
C HIS A 22 1.89 -4.79 -0.53
N PHE A 23 1.40 -4.25 0.59
CA PHE A 23 0.65 -2.99 0.60
C PHE A 23 1.43 -1.80 0.02
N ASN A 24 2.74 -1.68 0.29
CA ASN A 24 3.56 -0.62 -0.31
C ASN A 24 3.73 -0.77 -1.82
N LEU A 25 3.76 -2.01 -2.32
CA LEU A 25 3.78 -2.24 -3.77
C LEU A 25 2.45 -1.84 -4.40
N GLY A 26 1.32 -2.20 -3.77
CA GLY A 26 0.00 -1.79 -4.26
C GLY A 26 -0.19 -0.26 -4.27
N VAL A 27 0.26 0.43 -3.22
CA VAL A 27 0.26 1.92 -3.19
C VAL A 27 1.08 2.48 -4.34
N LYS A 28 2.26 1.91 -4.58
CA LYS A 28 3.16 2.35 -5.65
C LYS A 28 2.56 2.10 -7.03
N MET A 29 1.93 0.94 -7.27
CA MET A 29 1.25 0.62 -8.52
C MET A 29 0.07 1.56 -8.79
N LEU A 30 -0.75 1.87 -7.77
CA LEU A 30 -1.86 2.82 -7.91
C LEU A 30 -1.37 4.20 -8.34
N ASN A 31 -0.26 4.66 -7.76
CA ASN A 31 0.36 5.92 -8.16
C ASN A 31 0.93 5.86 -9.58
N ASP A 32 1.74 4.85 -9.88
CA ASP A 32 2.53 4.83 -11.12
C ASP A 32 1.69 4.53 -12.37
N LYS A 33 0.66 3.69 -12.26
CA LYS A 33 -0.18 3.29 -13.40
C LYS A 33 -1.46 4.12 -13.56
N PHE A 34 -1.99 4.65 -12.46
CA PHE A 34 -3.30 5.32 -12.46
C PHE A 34 -3.26 6.75 -11.89
N GLY A 35 -2.12 7.22 -11.37
CA GLY A 35 -2.03 8.52 -10.72
C GLY A 35 -2.80 8.61 -9.40
N ILE A 36 -3.21 7.48 -8.82
CA ILE A 36 -4.03 7.43 -7.60
C ILE A 36 -3.10 7.36 -6.39
N GLN A 37 -3.07 8.43 -5.60
CA GLN A 37 -2.26 8.51 -4.39
C GLN A 37 -3.01 7.95 -3.18
N THR A 38 -2.44 6.92 -2.57
CA THR A 38 -2.96 6.28 -1.36
C THR A 38 -1.90 6.20 -0.28
N ARG A 39 -2.26 5.73 0.91
CA ARG A 39 -1.32 5.54 2.02
C ARG A 39 -1.25 4.06 2.38
N GLY A 40 -0.06 3.50 2.30
CA GLY A 40 0.27 2.21 2.88
C GLY A 40 0.52 2.38 4.37
N GLY A 41 0.04 1.44 5.17
CA GLY A 41 0.33 1.42 6.60
C GLY A 41 0.42 0.00 7.12
N CYS A 42 1.43 -0.26 7.95
CA CYS A 42 1.36 -1.35 8.90
C CYS A 42 0.48 -0.90 10.07
N SER A 43 -0.27 -1.83 10.67
CA SER A 43 -0.94 -1.53 11.94
C SER A 43 0.10 -1.15 12.99
N CYS A 44 0.14 0.13 13.37
CA CYS A 44 0.75 0.54 14.63
C CYS A 44 -0.19 0.26 15.82
N ALA A 45 -1.34 -0.38 15.59
CA ALA A 45 -2.32 -0.73 16.61
C ALA A 45 -2.26 -2.24 16.88
N GLY A 46 -1.48 -2.64 17.89
CA GLY A 46 -1.23 -4.05 18.22
C GLY A 46 -2.50 -4.88 18.41
N THR A 47 -3.46 -4.41 19.20
CA THR A 47 -4.68 -5.19 19.50
C THR A 47 -5.74 -5.12 18.40
N TYR A 48 -5.91 -3.97 17.74
CA TYR A 48 -6.90 -3.78 16.68
C TYR A 48 -6.50 -4.47 15.37
N GLY A 49 -5.19 -4.49 15.07
CA GLY A 49 -4.64 -5.25 13.95
C GLY A 49 -4.82 -6.76 14.13
N HIS A 50 -4.59 -7.30 15.33
CA HIS A 50 -4.83 -8.72 15.63
C HIS A 50 -6.29 -9.10 15.44
N TYR A 51 -7.22 -8.25 15.94
CA TYR A 51 -8.65 -8.48 15.82
C TYR A 51 -9.15 -8.43 14.37
N LEU A 52 -8.69 -7.47 13.56
CA LEU A 52 -9.14 -7.28 12.18
C LEU A 52 -8.50 -8.24 11.17
N LEU A 53 -7.29 -8.73 11.44
CA LEU A 53 -6.54 -9.59 10.52
C LEU A 53 -6.57 -11.07 10.92
N HIS A 54 -7.35 -11.44 11.94
CA HIS A 54 -7.42 -12.81 12.48
C HIS A 54 -6.03 -13.41 12.75
N VAL A 55 -5.11 -12.60 13.28
CA VAL A 55 -3.78 -13.05 13.65
C VAL A 55 -3.89 -13.69 15.03
N ASP A 56 -3.78 -15.02 15.10
CA ASP A 56 -3.66 -15.73 16.37
C ASP A 56 -2.33 -15.38 17.08
N GLU A 57 -2.25 -15.67 18.38
CA GLU A 57 -1.11 -15.31 19.23
C GLU A 57 0.20 -15.96 18.74
N GLU A 58 0.12 -17.13 18.13
CA GLU A 58 1.26 -17.89 17.60
C GLU A 58 1.82 -17.22 16.33
N LYS A 59 0.93 -16.78 15.44
CA LYS A 59 1.22 -16.04 14.21
C LYS A 59 1.73 -14.64 14.53
N SER A 60 1.22 -13.99 15.58
CA SER A 60 1.76 -12.72 16.10
C SER A 60 3.21 -12.86 16.58
N ASN A 61 3.53 -13.92 17.32
CA ASN A 61 4.89 -14.17 17.82
C ASN A 61 5.87 -14.46 16.67
N GLN A 62 5.47 -15.26 15.67
CA GLN A 62 6.31 -15.52 14.49
C GLN A 62 6.57 -14.24 13.67
N LEU A 63 5.55 -13.40 13.51
CA LEU A 63 5.65 -12.11 12.82
C LEU A 63 6.52 -11.12 13.58
N THR A 64 6.40 -11.08 14.91
CA THR A 64 7.23 -10.24 15.79
C THR A 64 8.69 -10.68 15.72
N CYS A 65 8.97 -11.99 15.71
CA CYS A 65 10.32 -12.51 15.56
C CYS A 65 10.94 -12.14 14.19
N LYS A 66 10.18 -12.25 13.09
CA LYS A 66 10.66 -11.89 11.73
C LYS A 66 10.83 -10.39 11.52
N ILE A 67 9.92 -9.57 12.05
CA ILE A 67 10.02 -8.10 12.04
C ILE A 67 11.23 -7.65 12.88
N THR A 68 11.47 -8.26 14.04
CA THR A 68 12.65 -7.97 14.89
C THR A 68 13.95 -8.42 14.21
N ALA A 69 13.88 -9.44 13.35
CA ALA A 69 14.99 -9.93 12.53
C ALA A 69 15.23 -9.12 11.23
N GLY A 70 14.43 -8.09 10.96
CA GLY A 70 14.62 -7.19 9.79
C GLY A 70 13.90 -7.62 8.52
N ASP A 71 13.08 -8.67 8.56
CA ASP A 71 12.27 -9.09 7.40
C ASP A 71 10.92 -8.36 7.38
N LEU A 72 10.90 -7.25 6.65
CA LEU A 72 9.73 -6.39 6.49
C LEU A 72 8.76 -6.89 5.40
N MET A 73 9.14 -7.89 4.58
CA MET A 73 8.30 -8.42 3.50
C MET A 73 7.04 -9.14 4.03
N GLU A 74 7.13 -9.75 5.21
CA GLU A 74 5.99 -10.39 5.87
C GLU A 74 5.17 -9.43 6.73
N LYS A 75 5.50 -8.14 6.78
CA LYS A 75 4.82 -7.19 7.65
C LYS A 75 3.36 -7.01 7.22
N PRO A 76 2.38 -7.32 8.09
CA PRO A 76 0.98 -7.19 7.73
C PRO A 76 0.63 -5.71 7.59
N GLY A 77 -0.05 -5.36 6.51
CA GLY A 77 -0.46 -4.00 6.26
C GLY A 77 -1.62 -3.92 5.29
N TRP A 78 -2.11 -2.71 5.10
CA TRP A 78 -3.21 -2.42 4.19
C TRP A 78 -2.97 -1.13 3.44
N ILE A 79 -3.71 -0.98 2.36
CA ILE A 79 -3.84 0.26 1.61
C ILE A 79 -5.02 1.02 2.21
N ARG A 80 -4.81 2.28 2.60
CA ARG A 80 -5.85 3.18 3.05
C ARG A 80 -6.09 4.25 1.98
N MET A 81 -7.34 4.35 1.58
CA MET A 81 -7.83 5.33 0.62
C MET A 81 -8.90 6.20 1.28
N SER A 82 -8.87 7.49 0.99
CA SER A 82 -9.86 8.45 1.46
C SER A 82 -10.58 9.09 0.28
N ILE A 83 -11.89 9.22 0.37
CA ILE A 83 -12.76 9.87 -0.61
C ILE A 83 -13.10 11.25 -0.07
N HIS A 84 -12.84 12.29 -0.86
CA HIS A 84 -13.20 13.65 -0.51
C HIS A 84 -14.65 13.95 -0.91
N PRO A 85 -15.42 14.78 -0.17
CA PRO A 85 -16.80 15.12 -0.53
C PRO A 85 -16.99 15.75 -1.92
N THR A 86 -15.93 16.26 -2.53
CA THR A 86 -15.96 16.83 -3.89
C THR A 86 -15.63 15.82 -4.97
N THR A 87 -15.30 14.57 -4.61
CA THR A 87 -15.00 13.52 -5.58
C THR A 87 -16.28 13.13 -6.29
N THR A 88 -16.26 13.17 -7.62
CA THR A 88 -17.38 12.81 -8.48
C THR A 88 -17.57 11.29 -8.54
N ASN A 89 -18.76 10.86 -8.96
CA ASN A 89 -19.03 9.43 -9.16
C ASN A 89 -18.11 8.82 -10.23
N ASP A 90 -17.78 9.58 -11.28
CA ASP A 90 -16.90 9.12 -12.36
C ASP A 90 -15.46 8.92 -11.87
N GLU A 91 -14.95 9.83 -11.02
CA GLU A 91 -13.64 9.67 -10.37
C GLU A 91 -13.62 8.45 -9.44
N ILE A 92 -14.69 8.22 -8.66
CA ILE A 92 -14.80 7.02 -7.82
C ILE A 92 -14.89 5.75 -8.65
N GLN A 93 -15.62 5.77 -9.76
CA GLN A 93 -15.69 4.64 -10.67
C GLN A 93 -14.30 4.33 -11.25
N TYR A 94 -13.55 5.35 -11.69
CA TYR A 94 -12.18 5.19 -12.17
C TYR A 94 -11.27 4.56 -11.10
N VAL A 95 -11.38 5.02 -9.86
CA VAL A 95 -10.61 4.47 -8.73
C VAL A 95 -10.96 2.99 -8.48
N CYS A 96 -12.24 2.64 -8.46
CA CYS A 96 -12.70 1.27 -8.29
C CYS A 96 -12.17 0.35 -9.41
N GLU A 97 -12.25 0.80 -10.66
CA GLU A 97 -11.73 0.07 -11.82
C GLU A 97 -10.22 -0.10 -11.78
N SER A 98 -9.50 0.93 -11.33
CA SER A 98 -8.04 0.89 -11.16
C SER A 98 -7.62 -0.13 -10.09
N ILE A 99 -8.32 -0.16 -8.95
CA ILE A 99 -8.10 -1.17 -7.89
C ILE A 99 -8.39 -2.57 -8.42
N ARG A 100 -9.47 -2.74 -9.20
CA ARG A 100 -9.82 -4.03 -9.81
C ARG A 100 -8.75 -4.51 -10.79
N ALA A 101 -8.28 -3.62 -11.66
CA ALA A 101 -7.20 -3.93 -12.60
C ALA A 101 -5.91 -4.30 -11.87
N MET A 102 -5.55 -3.56 -10.81
CA MET A 102 -4.42 -3.91 -9.95
C MET A 102 -4.59 -5.29 -9.30
N ALA A 103 -5.76 -5.58 -8.72
CA ALA A 103 -6.02 -6.88 -8.11
C ALA A 103 -5.90 -8.05 -9.08
N GLN A 104 -6.18 -7.84 -10.37
CA GLN A 104 -6.10 -8.89 -11.37
C GLN A 104 -4.68 -9.08 -11.93
N ASN A 105 -3.88 -8.01 -11.99
CA ASN A 105 -2.61 -8.01 -12.73
C ASN A 105 -1.37 -7.78 -11.84
N HIS A 106 -1.53 -7.64 -10.52
CA HIS A 106 -0.41 -7.27 -9.65
C HIS A 106 0.76 -8.25 -9.69
N THR A 107 0.53 -9.54 -9.93
CA THR A 107 1.61 -10.54 -10.00
C THR A 107 2.56 -10.24 -11.16
N ASP A 108 2.01 -9.93 -12.34
CA ASP A 108 2.82 -9.62 -13.52
C ASP A 108 3.44 -8.23 -13.37
N TRP A 109 2.67 -7.25 -12.91
CA TRP A 109 3.17 -5.88 -12.71
C TRP A 109 4.23 -5.78 -11.62
N ALA A 110 4.28 -6.72 -10.68
CA ALA A 110 5.28 -6.74 -9.63
C ALA A 110 6.70 -6.95 -10.18
N LEU A 111 6.83 -7.60 -11.35
CA LEU A 111 8.11 -7.85 -12.01
C LEU A 111 8.82 -6.55 -12.42
N ASP A 112 8.06 -5.47 -12.61
CA ASP A 112 8.58 -4.16 -12.97
C ASP A 112 9.19 -3.41 -11.76
N TYR A 113 9.13 -3.97 -10.54
CA TYR A 113 9.55 -3.32 -9.32
C TYR A 113 10.65 -4.09 -8.58
N LYS A 114 11.57 -3.33 -7.98
CA LYS A 114 12.58 -3.83 -7.05
C LYS A 114 12.25 -3.38 -5.63
N TYR A 115 12.26 -4.33 -4.70
CA TYR A 115 12.07 -4.04 -3.29
C TYR A 115 13.37 -3.55 -2.64
N ASN A 116 13.26 -2.46 -1.88
CA ASN A 116 14.33 -1.96 -1.02
C ASN A 116 14.03 -2.33 0.45
N PRO A 117 14.74 -3.31 1.04
CA PRO A 117 14.49 -3.75 2.41
C PRO A 117 14.86 -2.68 3.45
N LEU A 118 15.74 -1.73 3.13
CA LEU A 118 16.16 -0.68 4.07
C LEU A 118 15.07 0.37 4.30
N SER A 119 14.32 0.73 3.26
CA SER A 119 13.24 1.72 3.33
C SER A 119 11.84 1.11 3.30
N ASN A 120 11.72 -0.20 3.05
CA ASN A 120 10.45 -0.90 2.81
C ASN A 120 9.68 -0.35 1.59
N GLU A 121 10.41 0.19 0.61
CA GLU A 121 9.83 0.80 -0.59
C GLU A 121 10.00 -0.08 -1.81
N PHE A 122 9.15 0.16 -2.81
CA PHE A 122 9.24 -0.47 -4.12
C PHE A 122 9.61 0.59 -5.15
N ILE A 123 10.66 0.33 -5.92
CA ILE A 123 11.19 1.24 -6.93
C ILE A 123 10.98 0.58 -8.29
N HIS A 124 10.32 1.28 -9.21
CA HIS A 124 10.17 0.80 -10.59
C HIS A 124 11.54 0.64 -11.23
N THR A 125 11.74 -0.40 -12.03
CA THR A 125 13.02 -0.72 -12.69
C THR A 125 13.51 0.42 -13.59
N ASP A 126 12.59 1.07 -14.31
CA ASP A 126 12.87 2.26 -15.12
C ASP A 126 12.89 3.59 -14.34
N ALA A 127 12.75 3.57 -13.01
CA ALA A 127 12.81 4.79 -12.22
C ALA A 127 14.21 5.39 -12.30
N LYS A 128 14.28 6.61 -12.84
CA LYS A 128 15.53 7.38 -12.84
C LYS A 128 15.93 7.66 -11.38
N PRO A 129 17.19 7.39 -10.98
CA PRO A 129 17.68 7.76 -9.66
C PRO A 129 17.37 9.24 -9.40
N GLY A 130 16.72 9.52 -8.29
CA GLY A 130 16.18 10.84 -7.98
C GLY A 130 17.26 11.90 -8.07
N SER A 131 17.12 12.79 -9.06
CA SER A 131 17.09 14.25 -8.96
C SER A 131 18.05 14.95 -7.99
N HIS A 132 19.11 14.33 -7.49
CA HIS A 132 20.08 14.99 -6.64
C HIS A 132 20.74 16.14 -7.40
N ASP A 133 21.03 15.92 -8.69
CA ASP A 133 21.55 16.97 -9.57
C ASP A 133 20.47 18.00 -9.93
N MET A 134 19.21 17.58 -10.11
CA MET A 134 18.09 18.50 -10.38
C MET A 134 17.76 19.40 -9.17
N VAL A 135 17.77 18.83 -7.96
CA VAL A 135 17.52 19.53 -6.69
C VAL A 135 18.68 20.47 -6.42
N LYS A 136 19.94 20.04 -6.67
CA LYS A 136 21.09 20.95 -6.60
C LYS A 136 20.93 22.16 -7.52
N GLN A 137 20.42 21.98 -8.74
CA GLN A 137 20.18 23.08 -9.68
C GLN A 137 19.14 24.09 -9.17
N TRP A 138 18.19 23.69 -8.34
CA TRP A 138 17.22 24.63 -7.74
C TRP A 138 17.84 25.61 -6.74
N PHE A 139 19.03 25.28 -6.21
CA PHE A 139 19.76 26.10 -5.24
C PHE A 139 20.97 26.83 -5.86
N VAL A 140 21.14 26.78 -7.19
CA VAL A 140 22.11 27.61 -7.90
C VAL A 140 21.43 28.93 -8.26
N LEU A 141 21.81 30.01 -7.56
CA LEU A 141 21.41 31.40 -7.83
C LEU A 141 22.18 31.98 -9.02
#